data_AF-A0A2A4HIJ1-F1
#
_entry.id   AF-A0A2A4HIJ1-F1
#
_cell.length_a   1.000
_cell.length_b   1.000
_cell.length_c   1.000
_cell.angle_alpha   90.00
_cell.angle_beta   90.00
_cell.angle_gamma   90.00
#
_symmetry.space_group_name_H-M   'P 1'
#
loop_
_entity.id
_entity.type
_entity.pdbx_description
1 polymer ?
#
loop_
_entity_poly.entity_id
_entity_poly.type
_entity_poly.pdbx_seq_one_letter_code
_entity_poly.pdbx_strand_id
1 'polypeptide(L)'
;MAVQQDGYESVTSSSAISAYLNTMIESGGVSLCLASAEVRPEPIVLMEQHAGNALVMDLSSVDYLLSRLQQGEKFFLRGQSQGKVVRTPLLSLTETRHSGGRFLCCSDYPVTIEVLQRRESFRAQLRMGMVVPVAVISAAGESVLGELRDLSQDGCQVELPLIARGVLAEADSPIKFTYTFPNGTYFEVQGVARHQTIDPENHLLRAGFRFVDCSSEQERQIWYFVCEIEREAARYKKEAQEERQPSPLFEQLGKRAGSTERVGRRDIQRYATPMARRLVKVAAYLDAQLLLLQQGSDIDSRQLSRNADRLLMLHEEDREALLFASRCLSPEPLLVRHGIAVAVHLLDLVGGNMPRDVRKAIVASGLIHDLGKALVPQIVFKAPNFEATHRQAMSEHVALLMDRLQNCQWLSTSIAQAVIGGVNERLDGSGYPGGLTGEDINELAKASAVVDVVEAMRRDRVDRPARTAQQIYRHLLHHPHQFDPRWIKRYIEHFKTLPVGSLAHFSSDQLAWIMRLHGDGAPAEVVLARDVEPPLRDTLGASVSGDALEKLGRPVREVAVST
;
A
#
# COMPACT_ATOMS: atom_id res chain seq x y z
N MET A 1 47.00 18.89 -19.42
CA MET A 1 47.24 18.69 -17.98
C MET A 1 46.24 17.67 -17.48
N ALA A 2 46.68 16.59 -16.84
CA ALA A 2 45.80 15.47 -16.50
C ALA A 2 44.90 15.80 -15.30
N VAL A 3 43.65 15.34 -15.36
CA VAL A 3 42.65 15.52 -14.31
C VAL A 3 42.82 14.43 -13.23
N GLN A 4 42.60 14.82 -11.98
CA GLN A 4 42.88 14.01 -10.79
C GLN A 4 41.62 13.25 -10.33
N GLN A 5 41.65 11.92 -10.41
CA GLN A 5 40.64 10.97 -9.93
C GLN A 5 41.32 9.63 -9.60
N ASP A 6 40.82 8.73 -8.74
CA ASP A 6 39.62 8.78 -7.88
C ASP A 6 39.90 8.24 -6.44
N GLY A 7 41.18 8.08 -6.06
CA GLY A 7 41.60 7.67 -4.70
C GLY A 7 41.71 6.16 -4.42
N TYR A 8 41.65 5.30 -5.45
CA TYR A 8 41.85 3.85 -5.31
C TYR A 8 43.34 3.47 -5.16
N GLU A 9 43.63 2.46 -4.34
CA GLU A 9 44.94 1.80 -4.22
C GLU A 9 44.94 0.50 -5.05
N SER A 10 46.02 0.23 -5.78
CA SER A 10 46.12 -0.97 -6.63
C SER A 10 46.89 -2.10 -5.94
N VAL A 11 46.25 -3.26 -5.84
CA VAL A 11 46.77 -4.46 -5.18
C VAL A 11 47.17 -5.48 -6.25
N THR A 12 48.44 -5.89 -6.24
CA THR A 12 49.04 -6.82 -7.22
C THR A 12 49.49 -8.15 -6.59
N SER A 13 49.48 -8.27 -5.26
CA SER A 13 49.89 -9.49 -4.56
C SER A 13 48.82 -10.59 -4.69
N SER A 14 49.17 -11.75 -5.26
CA SER A 14 48.24 -12.86 -5.50
C SER A 14 47.54 -13.36 -4.23
N SER A 15 48.22 -13.36 -3.08
CA SER A 15 47.62 -13.75 -1.79
C SER A 15 46.62 -12.70 -1.28
N ALA A 16 46.90 -11.41 -1.47
CA ALA A 16 45.98 -10.34 -1.11
C ALA A 16 44.78 -10.28 -2.06
N ILE A 17 44.99 -10.44 -3.36
CA ILE A 17 43.95 -10.57 -4.39
C ILE A 17 43.02 -11.74 -4.03
N SER A 18 43.58 -12.92 -3.73
CA SER A 18 42.78 -14.09 -3.34
C SER A 18 42.00 -13.85 -2.04
N ALA A 19 42.60 -13.17 -1.04
CA ALA A 19 41.89 -12.81 0.20
C ALA A 19 40.71 -11.86 -0.04
N TYR A 20 40.89 -10.78 -0.82
CA TYR A 20 39.80 -9.87 -1.17
C TYR A 20 38.67 -10.57 -1.95
N LEU A 21 39.03 -11.45 -2.90
CA LEU A 21 38.08 -12.25 -3.66
C LEU A 21 37.36 -13.29 -2.79
N ASN A 22 38.03 -13.90 -1.80
CA ASN A 22 37.37 -14.82 -0.85
C ASN A 22 36.31 -14.09 -0.05
N THR A 23 36.57 -12.88 0.45
CA THR A 23 35.52 -12.10 1.12
C THR A 23 34.36 -11.74 0.18
N MET A 24 34.64 -11.44 -1.10
CA MET A 24 33.61 -11.21 -2.11
C MET A 24 32.77 -12.47 -2.39
N ILE A 25 33.37 -13.66 -2.37
CA ILE A 25 32.67 -14.95 -2.46
C ILE A 25 31.85 -15.23 -1.18
N GLU A 26 32.44 -15.07 0.00
CA GLU A 26 31.80 -15.28 1.32
C GLU A 26 30.62 -14.33 1.59
N SER A 27 30.62 -13.15 0.96
CA SER A 27 29.49 -12.21 0.96
C SER A 27 28.43 -12.54 -0.09
N GLY A 28 28.73 -13.38 -1.08
CA GLY A 28 27.79 -13.94 -2.05
C GLY A 28 27.15 -12.93 -3.02
N GLY A 29 27.54 -11.66 -3.01
CA GLY A 29 26.92 -10.61 -3.82
C GLY A 29 27.93 -9.61 -4.35
N VAL A 30 28.10 -9.59 -5.68
CA VAL A 30 28.95 -8.62 -6.37
C VAL A 30 28.16 -7.99 -7.53
N SER A 31 28.53 -6.79 -7.95
CA SER A 31 27.93 -6.14 -9.12
C SER A 31 28.83 -6.30 -10.35
N LEU A 32 28.28 -6.84 -11.42
CA LEU A 32 28.90 -6.87 -12.75
C LEU A 32 28.61 -5.53 -13.45
N CYS A 33 29.66 -4.88 -13.94
CA CYS A 33 29.59 -3.62 -14.66
C CYS A 33 30.17 -3.80 -16.06
N LEU A 34 29.38 -3.60 -17.12
CA LEU A 34 29.88 -3.67 -18.50
C LEU A 34 30.85 -2.52 -18.81
N ALA A 35 31.79 -2.76 -19.72
CA ALA A 35 32.76 -1.76 -20.17
C ALA A 35 32.12 -0.65 -21.04
N SER A 36 30.98 -0.92 -21.69
CA SER A 36 30.21 0.12 -22.39
C SER A 36 29.62 1.08 -21.36
N ALA A 37 30.18 2.29 -21.28
CA ALA A 37 29.91 3.27 -20.23
C ALA A 37 28.54 3.95 -20.36
N GLU A 38 27.47 3.20 -20.08
CA GLU A 38 26.11 3.70 -19.80
C GLU A 38 25.20 2.66 -19.12
N VAL A 39 25.61 1.38 -19.08
CA VAL A 39 24.85 0.31 -18.42
C VAL A 39 25.06 0.35 -16.89
N ARG A 40 23.98 0.10 -16.13
CA ARG A 40 24.02 0.11 -14.66
C ARG A 40 24.72 -1.15 -14.11
N PRO A 41 25.27 -1.12 -12.88
CA PRO A 41 25.80 -2.31 -12.22
C PRO A 41 24.69 -3.33 -11.95
N GLU A 42 24.91 -4.57 -12.38
CA GLU A 42 23.91 -5.65 -12.29
C GLU A 42 24.33 -6.70 -11.24
N PRO A 43 23.43 -7.11 -10.31
CA PRO A 43 23.78 -7.98 -9.19
C PRO A 43 23.91 -9.44 -9.62
N ILE A 44 25.06 -10.05 -9.27
CA ILE A 44 25.41 -11.43 -9.56
C ILE A 44 26.01 -12.11 -8.32
N VAL A 45 26.08 -13.44 -8.33
CA VAL A 45 26.75 -14.21 -7.28
C VAL A 45 28.14 -14.61 -7.76
N LEU A 46 29.19 -14.17 -7.05
CA LEU A 46 30.53 -14.73 -7.24
C LEU A 46 30.61 -16.02 -6.41
N MET A 47 30.62 -17.16 -7.09
CA MET A 47 30.44 -18.48 -6.49
C MET A 47 31.74 -19.02 -5.90
N GLU A 48 32.81 -19.02 -6.69
CA GLU A 48 34.10 -19.62 -6.35
C GLU A 48 35.24 -18.91 -7.06
N GLN A 49 36.46 -19.09 -6.56
CA GLN A 49 37.68 -18.74 -7.29
C GLN A 49 38.58 -19.98 -7.44
N HIS A 50 39.17 -20.11 -8.63
CA HIS A 50 40.30 -20.99 -8.86
C HIS A 50 41.52 -20.09 -9.03
N ALA A 51 42.24 -19.86 -7.91
CA ALA A 51 43.28 -18.84 -7.80
C ALA A 51 44.30 -18.92 -8.95
N GLY A 52 44.44 -17.82 -9.71
CA GLY A 52 45.34 -17.73 -10.86
C GLY A 52 44.84 -18.38 -12.15
N ASN A 53 43.63 -18.95 -12.18
CA ASN A 53 43.04 -19.60 -13.34
C ASN A 53 41.72 -18.94 -13.77
N ALA A 54 40.69 -18.99 -12.92
CA ALA A 54 39.36 -18.48 -13.25
C ALA A 54 38.56 -17.99 -12.04
N LEU A 55 37.59 -17.12 -12.27
CA LEU A 55 36.49 -16.86 -11.35
C LEU A 55 35.22 -17.56 -11.85
N VAL A 56 34.43 -18.11 -10.93
CA VAL A 56 33.15 -18.77 -11.24
C VAL A 56 32.02 -17.94 -10.65
N MET A 57 31.02 -17.63 -11.46
CA MET A 57 29.90 -16.78 -11.08
C MET A 57 28.56 -17.31 -11.62
N ASP A 58 27.48 -17.08 -10.88
CA ASP A 58 26.11 -17.40 -11.29
C ASP A 58 25.47 -16.14 -11.90
N LEU A 59 25.14 -16.22 -13.19
CA LEU A 59 24.51 -15.15 -13.97
C LEU A 59 23.00 -15.39 -14.21
N SER A 60 22.37 -16.34 -13.51
CA SER A 60 20.97 -16.71 -13.76
C SER A 60 19.97 -15.56 -13.54
N SER A 61 20.31 -14.59 -12.70
CA SER A 61 19.51 -13.37 -12.46
C SER A 61 19.65 -12.31 -13.57
N VAL A 62 20.64 -12.47 -14.45
CA VAL A 62 21.04 -11.48 -15.47
C VAL A 62 21.30 -12.17 -16.82
N ASP A 63 20.55 -13.25 -17.10
CA ASP A 63 20.71 -14.10 -18.28
C ASP A 63 20.62 -13.33 -19.61
N TYR A 64 19.83 -12.24 -19.64
CA TYR A 64 19.75 -11.28 -20.74
C TYR A 64 21.12 -10.68 -21.14
N LEU A 65 22.08 -10.57 -20.22
CA LEU A 65 23.45 -10.12 -20.49
C LEU A 65 24.33 -11.19 -21.15
N LEU A 66 24.02 -12.49 -21.01
CA LEU A 66 24.88 -13.58 -21.47
C LEU A 66 25.20 -13.47 -22.95
N SER A 67 24.22 -13.09 -23.77
CA SER A 67 24.39 -12.88 -25.21
C SER A 67 25.50 -11.88 -25.54
N ARG A 68 25.60 -10.77 -24.79
CA ARG A 68 26.60 -9.72 -24.95
C ARG A 68 27.98 -10.15 -24.43
N LEU A 69 27.99 -10.80 -23.27
CA LEU A 69 29.23 -11.31 -22.66
C LEU A 69 29.86 -12.42 -23.52
N GLN A 70 29.05 -13.31 -24.10
CA GLN A 70 29.49 -14.34 -25.05
C GLN A 70 29.95 -13.77 -26.41
N GLN A 71 29.47 -12.59 -26.79
CA GLN A 71 29.98 -11.82 -27.93
C GLN A 71 31.31 -11.10 -27.62
N GLY A 72 31.88 -11.29 -26.43
CA GLY A 72 33.18 -10.75 -26.03
C GLY A 72 33.13 -9.37 -25.37
N GLU A 73 31.95 -8.91 -24.95
CA GLU A 73 31.87 -7.66 -24.19
C GLU A 73 32.53 -7.79 -22.81
N LYS A 74 33.49 -6.91 -22.54
CA LYS A 74 34.24 -6.90 -21.28
C LYS A 74 33.42 -6.30 -20.15
N PHE A 75 33.71 -6.76 -18.93
CA PHE A 75 33.05 -6.30 -17.71
C PHE A 75 34.05 -6.22 -16.58
N PHE A 76 33.73 -5.50 -15.50
CA PHE A 76 34.46 -5.60 -14.24
C PHE A 76 33.50 -5.92 -13.10
N LEU A 77 34.01 -6.60 -12.08
CA LEU A 77 33.28 -6.87 -10.85
C LEU A 77 33.57 -5.79 -9.83
N ARG A 78 32.54 -5.38 -9.09
CA ARG A 78 32.65 -4.49 -7.95
C ARG A 78 31.95 -5.11 -6.75
N GLY A 79 32.61 -5.13 -5.60
CA GLY A 79 32.06 -5.64 -4.35
C GLY A 79 32.64 -4.89 -3.15
N GLN A 80 32.51 -5.50 -1.97
CA GLN A 80 33.17 -5.03 -0.76
C GLN A 80 33.94 -6.17 -0.08
N SER A 81 35.00 -5.79 0.60
CA SER A 81 35.75 -6.67 1.50
C SER A 81 36.39 -5.81 2.59
N GLN A 82 36.27 -6.23 3.85
CA GLN A 82 36.90 -5.56 5.01
C GLN A 82 36.60 -4.04 5.09
N GLY A 83 35.34 -3.65 4.80
CA GLY A 83 34.89 -2.26 4.80
C GLY A 83 35.42 -1.38 3.64
N LYS A 84 36.17 -1.97 2.70
CA LYS A 84 36.70 -1.29 1.51
C LYS A 84 35.88 -1.66 0.27
N VAL A 85 35.76 -0.73 -0.67
CA VAL A 85 35.18 -1.01 -1.99
C VAL A 85 36.25 -1.66 -2.85
N VAL A 86 35.96 -2.85 -3.37
CA VAL A 86 36.89 -3.66 -4.17
C VAL A 86 36.40 -3.71 -5.61
N ARG A 87 37.31 -3.58 -6.58
CA ARG A 87 37.01 -3.57 -8.01
C ARG A 87 38.06 -4.35 -8.79
N THR A 88 37.63 -5.24 -9.70
CA THR A 88 38.53 -5.95 -10.61
C THR A 88 38.91 -5.07 -11.82
N PRO A 89 39.98 -5.39 -12.54
CA PRO A 89 40.16 -4.95 -13.93
C PRO A 89 39.02 -5.47 -14.83
N LEU A 90 39.05 -5.06 -16.10
CA LEU A 90 38.18 -5.61 -17.13
C LEU A 90 38.51 -7.07 -17.42
N LEU A 91 37.58 -7.94 -17.01
CA LEU A 91 37.51 -9.37 -17.26
C LEU A 91 36.77 -9.66 -18.58
N SER A 92 36.91 -10.89 -19.05
CA SER A 92 36.26 -11.44 -20.24
C SER A 92 35.64 -12.80 -19.90
N LEU A 93 34.46 -13.10 -20.46
CA LEU A 93 33.80 -14.38 -20.23
C LEU A 93 34.56 -15.49 -20.99
N THR A 94 34.91 -16.58 -20.30
CA THR A 94 35.71 -17.69 -20.86
C THR A 94 34.89 -18.96 -21.07
N GLU A 95 33.89 -19.22 -20.23
CA GLU A 95 33.00 -20.40 -20.35
C GLU A 95 31.59 -20.09 -19.85
N THR A 96 30.58 -20.77 -20.40
CA THR A 96 29.20 -20.77 -19.88
C THR A 96 28.68 -22.20 -19.84
N ARG A 97 28.12 -22.61 -18.69
CA ARG A 97 27.47 -23.90 -18.48
C ARG A 97 26.05 -23.68 -17.98
N HIS A 98 25.08 -24.25 -18.67
CA HIS A 98 23.69 -24.28 -18.21
C HIS A 98 23.40 -25.63 -17.54
N SER A 99 23.04 -25.62 -16.25
CA SER A 99 22.74 -26.83 -15.49
C SER A 99 21.69 -26.54 -14.41
N GLY A 100 20.68 -27.41 -14.30
CA GLY A 100 19.63 -27.28 -13.28
C GLY A 100 18.82 -25.97 -13.32
N GLY A 101 18.74 -25.31 -14.49
CA GLY A 101 18.11 -24.00 -14.65
C GLY A 101 19.00 -22.82 -14.24
N ARG A 102 20.31 -23.03 -14.05
CA ARG A 102 21.28 -21.98 -13.73
C ARG A 102 22.32 -21.79 -14.82
N PHE A 103 22.77 -20.54 -15.00
CA PHE A 103 23.85 -20.15 -15.89
C PHE A 103 25.14 -19.89 -15.10
N LEU A 104 25.92 -20.95 -14.91
CA LEU A 104 27.25 -20.86 -14.29
C LEU A 104 28.28 -20.44 -15.34
N CYS A 105 29.03 -19.39 -15.02
CA CYS A 105 29.83 -18.64 -15.96
C CYS A 105 31.25 -18.48 -15.41
N CYS A 106 32.25 -18.70 -16.25
CA CYS A 106 33.66 -18.55 -15.90
C CYS A 106 34.23 -17.28 -16.54
N SER A 107 35.12 -16.57 -15.85
CA SER A 107 35.97 -15.52 -16.42
C SER A 107 37.45 -15.84 -16.25
N ASP A 108 38.30 -15.03 -16.87
CA ASP A 108 39.71 -14.93 -16.49
C ASP A 108 39.89 -14.48 -15.03
N TYR A 109 41.03 -14.82 -14.44
CA TYR A 109 41.37 -14.44 -13.07
C TYR A 109 42.12 -13.10 -13.03
N PRO A 110 41.73 -12.15 -12.17
CA PRO A 110 42.35 -10.82 -12.12
C PRO A 110 43.79 -10.86 -11.61
N VAL A 111 44.71 -10.25 -12.36
CA VAL A 111 46.14 -10.07 -11.98
C VAL A 111 46.38 -8.84 -11.08
N THR A 112 45.41 -7.94 -10.99
CA THR A 112 45.38 -6.78 -10.11
C THR A 112 43.97 -6.55 -9.58
N ILE A 113 43.82 -5.81 -8.48
CA ILE A 113 42.52 -5.38 -7.95
C ILE A 113 42.67 -3.94 -7.43
N GLU A 114 41.69 -3.08 -7.70
CA GLU A 114 41.61 -1.72 -7.16
C GLU A 114 40.79 -1.71 -5.87
N VAL A 115 41.30 -1.05 -4.82
CA VAL A 115 40.68 -0.99 -3.49
C VAL A 115 40.56 0.46 -3.03
N LEU A 116 39.33 0.91 -2.73
CA LEU A 116 39.06 2.25 -2.21
C LEU A 116 38.63 2.18 -0.74
N GLN A 117 39.43 2.80 0.13
CA GLN A 117 39.07 3.03 1.52
C GLN A 117 38.30 4.35 1.66
N ARG A 118 36.97 4.28 1.75
CA ARG A 118 36.12 5.45 2.02
C ARG A 118 36.22 5.86 3.48
N ARG A 119 36.30 7.17 3.76
CA ARG A 119 36.38 7.72 5.13
C ARG A 119 35.04 7.82 5.85
N GLU A 120 33.93 7.53 5.17
CA GLU A 120 32.63 7.27 5.78
C GLU A 120 31.98 6.09 5.03
N SER A 121 31.41 5.12 5.74
CA SER A 121 30.64 4.05 5.12
C SER A 121 29.40 4.61 4.43
N PHE A 122 29.04 3.99 3.30
CA PHE A 122 27.87 4.41 2.54
C PHE A 122 26.59 4.19 3.36
N ARG A 123 25.79 5.26 3.53
CA ARG A 123 24.48 5.23 4.19
C ARG A 123 23.37 5.07 3.17
N ALA A 124 22.76 3.89 3.12
CA ALA A 124 21.56 3.63 2.34
C ALA A 124 20.36 4.27 3.04
N GLN A 125 19.75 5.27 2.38
CA GLN A 125 18.61 6.02 2.92
C GLN A 125 17.28 5.32 2.59
N LEU A 126 16.44 5.10 3.60
CA LEU A 126 15.10 4.58 3.42
C LEU A 126 14.19 5.67 2.84
N ARG A 127 13.46 5.34 1.77
CA ARG A 127 12.54 6.27 1.10
C ARG A 127 11.11 6.09 1.60
N MET A 128 10.25 7.06 1.31
CA MET A 128 8.81 6.99 1.60
C MET A 128 8.20 5.67 1.08
N GLY A 129 7.74 4.82 2.00
CA GLY A 129 7.20 3.47 1.72
C GLY A 129 8.10 2.32 2.14
N MET A 130 9.39 2.58 2.42
CA MET A 130 10.32 1.61 3.00
C MET A 130 10.32 1.77 4.52
N VAL A 131 9.39 1.10 5.19
CA VAL A 131 9.28 1.14 6.66
C VAL A 131 10.02 -0.05 7.25
N VAL A 132 10.98 0.22 8.13
CA VAL A 132 11.67 -0.78 8.96
C VAL A 132 11.56 -0.28 10.40
N PRO A 133 10.62 -0.82 11.19
CA PRO A 133 10.53 -0.53 12.61
C PRO A 133 11.80 -0.94 13.35
N VAL A 134 12.21 -0.11 14.30
CA VAL A 134 13.35 -0.34 15.17
C VAL A 134 12.88 -0.27 16.62
N ALA A 135 13.13 -1.30 17.42
CA ALA A 135 13.04 -1.19 18.87
C ALA A 135 14.42 -0.84 19.44
N VAL A 136 14.46 0.18 20.30
CA VAL A 136 15.65 0.63 21.02
C VAL A 136 15.47 0.25 22.48
N ILE A 137 16.32 -0.63 22.99
CA ILE A 137 16.18 -1.25 24.31
C ILE A 137 17.37 -0.85 25.19
N SER A 138 17.10 -0.13 26.29
CA SER A 138 18.13 0.29 27.26
C SER A 138 18.69 -0.88 28.08
N ALA A 139 19.79 -0.63 28.79
CA ALA A 139 20.34 -1.57 29.77
C ALA A 139 19.34 -1.90 30.90
N ALA A 140 18.44 -0.98 31.23
CA ALA A 140 17.34 -1.18 32.18
C ALA A 140 16.16 -2.01 31.62
N GLY A 141 16.17 -2.36 30.32
CA GLY A 141 15.12 -3.15 29.67
C GLY A 141 13.93 -2.33 29.15
N GLU A 142 13.97 -1.00 29.25
CA GLU A 142 12.95 -0.13 28.65
C GLU A 142 13.09 -0.13 27.13
N SER A 143 11.97 -0.36 26.42
CA SER A 143 11.94 -0.46 24.96
C SER A 143 11.14 0.68 24.34
N VAL A 144 11.72 1.37 23.35
CA VAL A 144 11.04 2.41 22.58
C VAL A 144 11.08 2.10 21.10
N LEU A 145 9.92 2.15 20.46
CA LEU A 145 9.77 1.94 19.03
C LEU A 145 10.04 3.23 18.25
N GLY A 146 10.71 3.09 17.11
CA GLY A 146 10.95 4.13 16.13
C GLY A 146 11.10 3.55 14.72
N GLU A 147 11.57 4.38 13.79
CA GLU A 147 11.77 3.99 12.40
C GLU A 147 13.22 4.21 11.95
N LEU A 148 13.74 3.28 11.14
CA LEU A 148 15.01 3.41 10.46
C LEU A 148 14.91 4.52 9.38
N ARG A 149 15.91 5.41 9.34
CA ARG A 149 16.01 6.50 8.35
C ARG A 149 17.18 6.29 7.39
N ASP A 150 18.33 5.87 7.92
CA ASP A 150 19.44 5.34 7.12
C ASP A 150 20.17 4.19 7.84
N LEU A 151 20.86 3.37 7.04
CA LEU A 151 21.72 2.28 7.51
C LEU A 151 23.05 2.30 6.75
N SER A 152 24.16 2.11 7.45
CA SER A 152 25.48 1.80 6.90
C SER A 152 26.11 0.65 7.66
N GLN A 153 27.29 0.21 7.20
CA GLN A 153 28.05 -0.85 7.86
C GLN A 153 28.49 -0.46 9.29
N ASP A 154 28.77 0.82 9.55
CA ASP A 154 29.25 1.30 10.84
C ASP A 154 28.13 1.74 11.81
N GLY A 155 26.87 1.83 11.35
CA GLY A 155 25.80 2.41 12.16
C GLY A 155 24.53 2.78 11.39
N CYS A 156 23.61 3.46 12.07
CA CYS A 156 22.33 3.86 11.51
C CYS A 156 21.89 5.26 11.98
N GLN A 157 20.86 5.80 11.35
CA GLN A 157 20.04 6.89 11.87
C GLN A 157 18.61 6.39 12.07
N VAL A 158 18.03 6.67 13.23
CA VAL A 158 16.64 6.34 13.56
C VAL A 158 15.87 7.58 13.99
N GLU A 159 14.57 7.55 13.79
CA GLU A 159 13.63 8.57 14.24
C GLU A 159 12.73 7.96 15.34
N LEU A 160 12.71 8.61 16.50
CA LEU A 160 12.10 8.12 17.74
C LEU A 160 11.14 9.18 18.32
N PRO A 161 10.13 8.79 19.10
CA PRO A 161 9.35 9.72 19.90
C PRO A 161 10.23 10.50 20.89
N LEU A 162 9.85 11.74 21.24
CA LEU A 162 10.59 12.57 22.22
C LEU A 162 10.81 11.89 23.58
N ILE A 163 9.91 10.99 24.01
CA ILE A 163 10.06 10.20 25.25
C ILE A 163 11.30 9.29 25.24
N ALA A 164 11.82 8.90 24.07
CA ALA A 164 13.05 8.13 23.95
C ALA A 164 14.27 8.85 24.51
N ARG A 165 14.21 10.17 24.71
CA ARG A 165 15.32 10.96 25.27
C ARG A 165 15.73 10.50 26.67
N GLY A 166 14.80 9.97 27.47
CA GLY A 166 15.13 9.37 28.78
C GLY A 166 15.94 8.09 28.62
N VAL A 167 15.45 7.18 27.78
CA VAL A 167 16.08 5.89 27.43
C VAL A 167 17.46 6.07 26.79
N LEU A 168 17.70 7.20 26.12
CA LEU A 168 18.98 7.58 25.51
C LEU A 168 19.86 8.49 26.38
N ALA A 169 19.48 8.77 27.63
CA ALA A 169 20.26 9.62 28.54
C ALA A 169 21.44 8.85 29.20
N GLU A 170 21.37 7.52 29.26
CA GLU A 170 22.42 6.63 29.78
C GLU A 170 23.54 6.37 28.73
N ALA A 171 24.08 7.45 28.17
CA ALA A 171 24.81 7.47 26.90
C ALA A 171 26.17 6.73 26.86
N ASP A 172 26.66 6.23 27.99
CA ASP A 172 27.95 5.53 28.12
C ASP A 172 27.84 3.99 28.00
N SER A 173 26.63 3.43 27.85
CA SER A 173 26.42 1.98 27.70
C SER A 173 25.96 1.58 26.27
N PRO A 174 26.37 0.41 25.75
CA PRO A 174 25.84 -0.11 24.49
C PRO A 174 24.33 -0.39 24.60
N ILE A 175 23.56 0.22 23.70
CA ILE A 175 22.10 0.07 23.62
C ILE A 175 21.79 -1.03 22.60
N LYS A 176 20.79 -1.88 22.89
CA LYS A 176 20.38 -2.94 21.97
C LYS A 176 19.34 -2.41 20.97
N PHE A 177 19.58 -2.66 19.69
CA PHE A 177 18.66 -2.37 18.60
C PHE A 177 18.09 -3.68 18.05
N THR A 178 16.80 -3.68 17.75
CA THR A 178 16.17 -4.76 17.00
C THR A 178 15.42 -4.20 15.81
N TYR A 179 15.65 -4.77 14.63
CA TYR A 179 15.09 -4.35 13.35
C TYR A 179 14.15 -5.42 12.85
N THR A 180 12.97 -5.01 12.37
CA THR A 180 12.03 -5.91 11.73
C THR A 180 11.77 -5.43 10.30
N PHE A 181 12.28 -6.16 9.31
CA PHE A 181 12.00 -5.88 7.91
C PHE A 181 10.59 -6.39 7.54
N PRO A 182 9.92 -5.82 6.52
CA PRO A 182 8.55 -6.21 6.14
C PRO A 182 8.38 -7.70 5.81
N ASN A 183 9.45 -8.37 5.39
CA ASN A 183 9.50 -9.83 5.19
C ASN A 183 9.67 -10.63 6.48
N GLY A 184 9.53 -10.04 7.66
CA GLY A 184 9.75 -10.71 8.94
C GLY A 184 11.22 -11.09 9.22
N THR A 185 12.19 -10.68 8.39
CA THR A 185 13.61 -10.76 8.76
C THR A 185 13.83 -9.87 9.98
N TYR A 186 14.26 -10.52 11.06
CA TYR A 186 14.57 -9.90 12.33
C TYR A 186 16.08 -9.86 12.51
N PHE A 187 16.60 -8.73 12.99
CA PHE A 187 18.02 -8.54 13.23
C PHE A 187 18.27 -7.82 14.55
N GLU A 188 19.35 -8.18 15.25
CA GLU A 188 19.75 -7.54 16.50
C GLU A 188 21.22 -7.10 16.43
N VAL A 189 21.50 -5.89 16.93
CA VAL A 189 22.87 -5.37 17.07
C VAL A 189 22.95 -4.44 18.29
N GLN A 190 24.16 -4.20 18.79
CA GLN A 190 24.41 -3.18 19.80
C GLN A 190 24.99 -1.92 19.18
N GLY A 191 24.71 -0.76 19.76
CA GLY A 191 25.22 0.51 19.29
C GLY A 191 25.28 1.59 20.36
N VAL A 192 26.17 2.55 20.16
CA VAL A 192 26.38 3.70 21.04
C VAL A 192 25.90 4.97 20.33
N ALA A 193 25.17 5.83 21.05
CA ALA A 193 24.70 7.11 20.53
C ALA A 193 25.88 8.01 20.12
N ARG A 194 25.74 8.73 19.00
CA ARG A 194 26.78 9.65 18.50
C ARG A 194 26.29 11.10 18.38
N HIS A 195 25.06 11.29 17.91
CA HIS A 195 24.43 12.59 17.82
C HIS A 195 22.92 12.46 18.03
N GLN A 196 22.33 13.48 18.63
CA GLN A 196 20.89 13.57 18.87
C GLN A 196 20.40 14.96 18.44
N THR A 197 19.43 14.99 17.55
CA THR A 197 18.81 16.22 17.02
C THR A 197 17.31 16.17 17.31
N ILE A 198 16.80 17.18 17.99
CA ILE A 198 15.37 17.31 18.28
C ILE A 198 14.71 18.05 17.13
N ASP A 199 13.59 17.52 16.64
CA ASP A 199 12.63 18.22 15.78
C ASP A 199 11.47 18.71 16.67
N PRO A 200 11.46 19.99 17.07
CA PRO A 200 10.46 20.53 17.98
C PRO A 200 9.09 20.73 17.32
N GLU A 201 9.01 20.79 15.98
CA GLU A 201 7.73 20.93 15.27
C GLU A 201 7.01 19.57 15.23
N ASN A 202 7.73 18.51 14.86
CA ASN A 202 7.16 17.17 14.71
C ASN A 202 7.16 16.35 16.01
N HIS A 203 7.71 16.86 17.11
CA HIS A 203 7.83 16.18 18.41
C HIS A 203 8.66 14.88 18.35
N LEU A 204 9.69 14.87 17.52
CA LEU A 204 10.53 13.71 17.22
C LEU A 204 12.00 13.94 17.59
N LEU A 205 12.68 12.83 17.87
CA LEU A 205 14.11 12.76 18.15
C LEU A 205 14.79 11.97 17.04
N ARG A 206 15.69 12.59 16.28
CA ARG A 206 16.59 11.88 15.36
C ARG A 206 17.89 11.58 16.06
N ALA A 207 18.20 10.30 16.20
CA ALA A 207 19.41 9.84 16.85
C ALA A 207 20.25 9.00 15.88
N GLY A 208 21.54 9.33 15.81
CA GLY A 208 22.54 8.58 15.07
C GLY A 208 23.32 7.67 16.00
N PHE A 209 23.46 6.41 15.60
CA PHE A 209 24.15 5.37 16.37
C PHE A 209 25.32 4.80 15.57
N ARG A 210 26.37 4.39 16.28
CA ARG A 210 27.49 3.61 15.75
C ARG A 210 27.41 2.20 16.34
N PHE A 211 27.49 1.18 15.51
CA PHE A 211 27.46 -0.21 15.97
C PHE A 211 28.75 -0.56 16.74
N VAL A 212 28.62 -1.49 17.69
CA VAL A 212 29.71 -2.03 18.51
C VAL A 212 29.54 -3.53 18.65
N ASP A 213 30.66 -4.23 18.84
CA ASP A 213 30.72 -5.67 19.11
C ASP A 213 30.00 -6.58 18.08
N CYS A 214 29.92 -6.11 16.82
CA CYS A 214 29.40 -6.89 15.70
C CYS A 214 30.26 -8.13 15.43
N SER A 215 29.62 -9.30 15.30
CA SER A 215 30.25 -10.47 14.71
C SER A 215 30.37 -10.33 13.18
N SER A 216 31.28 -11.07 12.56
CA SER A 216 31.41 -11.13 11.09
C SER A 216 30.17 -11.71 10.38
N GLU A 217 29.23 -12.32 11.10
CA GLU A 217 27.90 -12.65 10.57
C GLU A 217 26.97 -11.43 10.58
N GLN A 218 26.93 -10.68 11.69
CA GLN A 218 26.16 -9.45 11.80
C GLN A 218 26.64 -8.38 10.79
N GLU A 219 27.95 -8.24 10.58
CA GLU A 219 28.51 -7.34 9.56
C GLU A 219 28.04 -7.70 8.14
N ARG A 220 27.96 -9.00 7.81
CA ARG A 220 27.45 -9.49 6.52
C ARG A 220 25.95 -9.26 6.39
N GLN A 221 25.18 -9.46 7.45
CA GLN A 221 23.74 -9.17 7.49
C GLN A 221 23.45 -7.67 7.32
N ILE A 222 24.18 -6.80 8.03
CA ILE A 222 24.10 -5.35 7.85
C ILE A 222 24.43 -4.95 6.41
N TRP A 223 25.50 -5.49 5.83
CA TRP A 223 25.86 -5.20 4.43
C TRP A 223 24.76 -5.64 3.44
N TYR A 224 24.19 -6.83 3.62
CA TYR A 224 23.04 -7.29 2.85
C TYR A 224 21.85 -6.32 2.96
N PHE A 225 21.53 -5.85 4.18
CA PHE A 225 20.46 -4.87 4.38
C PHE A 225 20.75 -3.53 3.70
N VAL A 226 21.99 -3.02 3.77
CA VAL A 226 22.41 -1.78 3.09
C VAL A 226 22.21 -1.89 1.57
N CYS A 227 22.65 -3.00 0.95
CA CYS A 227 22.45 -3.27 -0.47
C CYS A 227 20.98 -3.33 -0.87
N GLU A 228 20.17 -4.01 -0.07
CA GLU A 228 18.75 -4.22 -0.36
C GLU A 228 17.91 -2.96 -0.14
N ILE A 229 18.26 -2.13 0.86
CA ILE A 229 17.73 -0.78 1.04
C ILE A 229 18.13 0.08 -0.17
N GLU A 230 19.39 0.05 -0.62
CA GLU A 230 19.80 0.81 -1.81
C GLU A 230 19.03 0.36 -3.07
N ARG A 231 18.89 -0.95 -3.27
CA ARG A 231 18.17 -1.55 -4.41
C ARG A 231 16.70 -1.14 -4.42
N GLU A 232 16.00 -1.25 -3.30
CA GLU A 232 14.59 -0.86 -3.18
C GLU A 232 14.43 0.67 -3.30
N ALA A 233 15.32 1.47 -2.70
CA ALA A 233 15.32 2.92 -2.85
C ALA A 233 15.57 3.37 -4.30
N ALA A 234 16.39 2.64 -5.05
CA ALA A 234 16.66 2.90 -6.46
C ALA A 234 15.46 2.59 -7.38
N ARG A 235 14.48 1.79 -6.94
CA ARG A 235 13.21 1.55 -7.67
C ARG A 235 12.28 2.77 -7.64
N TYR A 236 12.46 3.70 -6.71
CA TYR A 236 11.69 4.95 -6.61
C TYR A 236 12.24 6.11 -7.48
N LYS A 237 13.27 5.90 -8.31
CA LYS A 237 13.74 6.91 -9.29
C LYS A 237 12.94 6.80 -10.60
N LYS A 238 12.39 7.93 -11.03
CA LYS A 238 11.30 8.10 -12.02
C LYS A 238 11.62 7.72 -13.49
N GLU A 239 12.78 7.15 -13.77
CA GLU A 239 13.37 7.02 -15.13
C GLU A 239 13.64 5.56 -15.56
N ALA A 240 13.34 4.56 -14.73
CA ALA A 240 13.56 3.15 -15.06
C ALA A 240 12.58 2.25 -14.28
N GLN A 241 11.29 2.45 -14.52
CA GLN A 241 10.24 1.92 -13.64
C GLN A 241 9.75 0.50 -14.03
N GLU A 242 10.27 -0.10 -15.11
CA GLU A 242 9.67 -1.29 -15.73
C GLU A 242 10.41 -2.63 -15.46
N GLU A 243 11.70 -2.66 -15.10
CA GLU A 243 12.48 -3.93 -15.10
C GLU A 243 13.04 -4.41 -13.74
N ARG A 244 12.87 -3.66 -12.64
CA ARG A 244 13.52 -4.00 -11.36
C ARG A 244 12.68 -4.85 -10.42
N GLN A 245 13.14 -6.08 -10.18
CA GLN A 245 12.61 -6.98 -9.16
C GLN A 245 12.68 -6.33 -7.75
N PRO A 246 11.68 -6.57 -6.88
CA PRO A 246 11.65 -6.03 -5.51
C PRO A 246 12.75 -6.64 -4.62
N SER A 247 13.01 -5.98 -3.50
CA SER A 247 13.86 -6.53 -2.43
C SER A 247 13.13 -7.58 -1.59
N PRO A 248 13.67 -8.81 -1.42
CA PRO A 248 13.14 -9.81 -0.49
C PRO A 248 13.00 -9.34 0.96
N LEU A 249 13.75 -8.32 1.43
CA LEU A 249 13.54 -7.73 2.75
C LEU A 249 12.21 -6.98 2.85
N PHE A 250 11.76 -6.40 1.73
CA PHE A 250 10.53 -5.64 1.63
C PHE A 250 9.37 -6.48 1.06
N GLU A 251 9.53 -7.81 0.92
CA GLU A 251 8.48 -8.77 0.51
C GLU A 251 7.79 -9.42 1.72
N GLN A 252 6.51 -9.10 1.97
CA GLN A 252 5.81 -9.59 3.17
C GLN A 252 5.75 -11.13 3.32
N LEU A 253 6.21 -11.64 4.48
CA LEU A 253 6.14 -13.06 4.82
C LEU A 253 4.68 -13.49 5.10
N GLY A 254 4.06 -14.19 4.15
CA GLY A 254 2.63 -14.47 4.23
C GLY A 254 2.05 -15.44 3.20
N LYS A 255 2.79 -16.48 2.80
CA LYS A 255 2.26 -17.56 1.93
C LYS A 255 2.27 -18.93 2.64
N ARG A 256 1.26 -19.19 3.48
CA ARG A 256 0.74 -20.55 3.64
C ARG A 256 -0.44 -20.75 2.70
N ALA A 257 -0.57 -21.95 2.14
CA ALA A 257 -1.62 -22.27 1.20
C ALA A 257 -2.93 -22.60 1.94
N GLY A 258 -4.03 -21.92 1.58
CA GLY A 258 -5.37 -22.22 2.09
C GLY A 258 -6.13 -20.99 2.59
N SER A 259 -7.09 -20.54 1.77
CA SER A 259 -8.11 -19.51 2.06
C SER A 259 -7.66 -18.04 2.23
N THR A 260 -8.59 -17.16 1.86
CA THR A 260 -8.56 -15.67 1.80
C THR A 260 -7.58 -15.02 0.81
N GLU A 261 -8.06 -13.93 0.19
CA GLU A 261 -7.41 -13.27 -0.94
C GLU A 261 -6.17 -12.49 -0.49
N ARG A 262 -5.11 -12.54 -1.31
CA ARG A 262 -3.82 -11.93 -0.97
C ARG A 262 -3.86 -10.41 -1.22
N VAL A 263 -3.59 -9.63 -0.17
CA VAL A 263 -3.26 -8.20 -0.28
C VAL A 263 -1.84 -8.06 -0.88
N GLY A 264 -1.72 -8.33 -2.17
CA GLY A 264 -0.44 -8.29 -2.89
C GLY A 264 -0.62 -7.64 -4.26
N ARG A 265 -0.04 -6.44 -4.44
CA ARG A 265 -0.09 -5.60 -5.65
C ARG A 265 -1.41 -5.69 -6.42
N ARG A 266 -2.40 -4.87 -6.01
CA ARG A 266 -3.59 -4.59 -6.81
C ARG A 266 -3.20 -4.31 -8.26
N ASP A 267 -3.70 -5.13 -9.17
CA ASP A 267 -3.46 -4.98 -10.60
C ASP A 267 -4.24 -3.77 -11.11
N ILE A 268 -3.59 -2.60 -11.06
CA ILE A 268 -4.17 -1.30 -11.41
C ILE A 268 -4.74 -1.34 -12.85
N GLN A 269 -4.25 -2.21 -13.72
CA GLN A 269 -4.73 -2.29 -15.10
C GLN A 269 -6.13 -2.93 -15.22
N ARG A 270 -6.66 -3.63 -14.21
CA ARG A 270 -8.00 -4.25 -14.23
C ARG A 270 -9.16 -3.27 -14.02
N TYR A 271 -8.91 -2.16 -13.32
CA TYR A 271 -9.94 -1.18 -12.98
C TYR A 271 -10.28 -0.35 -14.22
N ALA A 272 -11.58 -0.28 -14.54
CA ALA A 272 -12.04 0.15 -15.84
C ALA A 272 -11.65 1.60 -16.19
N THR A 273 -11.90 2.54 -15.27
CA THR A 273 -11.69 3.99 -15.53
C THR A 273 -10.40 4.52 -14.88
N PRO A 274 -9.82 5.62 -15.41
CA PRO A 274 -8.74 6.34 -14.73
C PRO A 274 -9.10 6.78 -13.31
N MET A 275 -10.37 7.12 -13.07
CA MET A 275 -10.88 7.48 -11.75
C MET A 275 -10.87 6.29 -10.78
N ALA A 276 -11.33 5.11 -11.23
CA ALA A 276 -11.25 3.88 -10.45
C ALA A 276 -9.79 3.51 -10.10
N ARG A 277 -8.87 3.66 -11.06
CA ARG A 277 -7.42 3.49 -10.84
C ARG A 277 -6.83 4.46 -9.78
N ARG A 278 -7.48 5.60 -9.51
CA ARG A 278 -7.08 6.53 -8.44
C ARG A 278 -7.68 6.13 -7.08
N LEU A 279 -8.90 5.56 -7.08
CA LEU A 279 -9.54 4.98 -5.89
C LEU A 279 -8.80 3.77 -5.33
N VAL A 280 -8.09 3.00 -6.16
CA VAL A 280 -7.16 1.91 -5.74
C VAL A 280 -6.27 2.30 -4.56
N LYS A 281 -5.79 3.55 -4.49
CA LYS A 281 -4.93 4.03 -3.39
C LYS A 281 -5.70 4.24 -2.08
N VAL A 282 -6.98 4.62 -2.16
CA VAL A 282 -7.89 4.73 -1.01
C VAL A 282 -8.27 3.32 -0.54
N ALA A 283 -8.59 2.43 -1.48
CA ALA A 283 -8.91 1.04 -1.19
C ALA A 283 -7.75 0.31 -0.49
N ALA A 284 -6.53 0.46 -1.01
CA ALA A 284 -5.32 -0.09 -0.40
C ALA A 284 -5.03 0.45 1.01
N TYR A 285 -5.42 1.70 1.30
CA TYR A 285 -5.35 2.24 2.65
C TYR A 285 -6.37 1.53 3.56
N LEU A 286 -7.65 1.47 3.20
CA LEU A 286 -8.69 0.84 4.04
C LEU A 286 -8.41 -0.65 4.29
N ASP A 287 -7.94 -1.36 3.27
CA ASP A 287 -7.55 -2.76 3.34
C ASP A 287 -6.37 -3.00 4.31
N ALA A 288 -5.36 -2.13 4.27
CA ALA A 288 -4.30 -2.14 5.27
C ALA A 288 -4.82 -1.79 6.68
N GLN A 289 -5.77 -0.86 6.81
CA GLN A 289 -6.39 -0.54 8.10
C GLN A 289 -7.18 -1.71 8.68
N LEU A 290 -7.90 -2.50 7.86
CA LEU A 290 -8.59 -3.72 8.34
C LEU A 290 -7.61 -4.68 9.02
N LEU A 291 -6.45 -4.92 8.41
CA LEU A 291 -5.40 -5.78 8.97
C LEU A 291 -4.77 -5.19 10.24
N LEU A 292 -4.50 -3.88 10.25
CA LEU A 292 -3.90 -3.18 11.40
C LEU A 292 -4.87 -3.15 12.61
N LEU A 293 -6.16 -2.91 12.38
CA LEU A 293 -7.21 -2.99 13.39
C LEU A 293 -7.26 -4.40 14.01
N GLN A 294 -7.23 -5.46 13.18
CA GLN A 294 -7.19 -6.85 13.65
C GLN A 294 -5.94 -7.18 14.48
N GLN A 295 -4.83 -6.46 14.27
CA GLN A 295 -3.61 -6.56 15.07
C GLN A 295 -3.66 -5.66 16.33
N GLY A 296 -4.79 -5.00 16.60
CA GLY A 296 -4.98 -4.13 17.77
C GLY A 296 -4.41 -2.72 17.61
N SER A 297 -4.05 -2.30 16.39
CA SER A 297 -3.63 -0.92 16.09
C SER A 297 -4.82 0.03 15.97
N ASP A 298 -4.54 1.32 16.13
CA ASP A 298 -5.51 2.39 15.88
C ASP A 298 -5.56 2.78 14.40
N ILE A 299 -6.56 3.60 14.04
CA ILE A 299 -6.66 4.17 12.70
C ILE A 299 -5.50 5.17 12.47
N ASP A 300 -4.76 4.99 11.36
CA ASP A 300 -3.74 5.95 10.93
C ASP A 300 -4.40 7.28 10.53
N SER A 301 -4.43 8.19 11.50
CA SER A 301 -4.95 9.55 11.41
C SER A 301 -4.39 10.33 10.21
N ARG A 302 -3.10 10.17 9.90
CA ARG A 302 -2.43 10.93 8.83
C ARG A 302 -2.81 10.42 7.45
N GLN A 303 -2.90 9.10 7.29
CA GLN A 303 -3.33 8.48 6.03
C GLN A 303 -4.84 8.60 5.82
N LEU A 304 -5.65 8.54 6.89
CA LEU A 304 -7.09 8.87 6.83
C LEU A 304 -7.29 10.28 6.27
N SER A 305 -6.59 11.26 6.86
CA SER A 305 -6.63 12.67 6.47
C SER A 305 -6.29 12.86 4.98
N ARG A 306 -5.21 12.22 4.52
CA ARG A 306 -4.75 12.24 3.12
C ARG A 306 -5.72 11.58 2.14
N ASN A 307 -6.37 10.47 2.54
CA ASN A 307 -7.31 9.78 1.67
C ASN A 307 -8.68 10.46 1.62
N ALA A 308 -9.10 11.11 2.71
CA ALA A 308 -10.26 12.00 2.70
C ALA A 308 -10.02 13.23 1.80
N ASP A 309 -8.87 13.90 1.92
CA ASP A 309 -8.47 14.97 1.00
C ASP A 309 -8.43 14.52 -0.46
N ARG A 310 -7.99 13.28 -0.72
CA ARG A 310 -7.99 12.70 -2.06
C ARG A 310 -9.42 12.55 -2.59
N LEU A 311 -10.35 11.97 -1.83
CA LEU A 311 -11.74 11.83 -2.28
C LEU A 311 -12.41 13.19 -2.54
N LEU A 312 -12.16 14.20 -1.70
CA LEU A 312 -12.64 15.57 -1.94
C LEU A 312 -12.13 16.10 -3.29
N MET A 313 -10.83 15.98 -3.56
CA MET A 313 -10.25 16.42 -4.84
C MET A 313 -10.80 15.63 -6.04
N LEU A 314 -11.01 14.31 -5.93
CA LEU A 314 -11.62 13.52 -7.02
C LEU A 314 -13.08 13.95 -7.29
N HIS A 315 -13.82 14.35 -6.26
CA HIS A 315 -15.20 14.82 -6.36
C HIS A 315 -15.28 16.22 -6.99
N GLU A 316 -14.36 17.10 -6.62
CA GLU A 316 -14.21 18.45 -7.17
C GLU A 316 -13.71 18.45 -8.63
N GLU A 317 -12.97 17.41 -9.05
CA GLU A 317 -12.53 17.22 -10.45
C GLU A 317 -13.64 16.68 -11.37
N ASP A 318 -14.27 15.54 -11.03
CA ASP A 318 -15.41 14.99 -11.78
C ASP A 318 -16.28 14.11 -10.87
N ARG A 319 -17.34 14.73 -10.34
CA ARG A 319 -18.37 14.12 -9.51
C ARG A 319 -18.95 12.83 -10.09
N GLU A 320 -19.35 12.84 -11.35
CA GLU A 320 -20.06 11.70 -11.95
C GLU A 320 -19.09 10.55 -12.26
N ALA A 321 -17.89 10.87 -12.75
CA ALA A 321 -16.84 9.87 -12.91
C ALA A 321 -16.44 9.23 -11.58
N LEU A 322 -16.46 9.98 -10.46
CA LEU A 322 -16.22 9.43 -9.11
C LEU A 322 -17.35 8.51 -8.64
N LEU A 323 -18.61 8.91 -8.83
CA LEU A 323 -19.78 8.07 -8.52
C LEU A 323 -19.72 6.75 -9.29
N PHE A 324 -19.47 6.80 -10.61
CA PHE A 324 -19.31 5.59 -11.42
C PHE A 324 -18.11 4.75 -10.97
N ALA A 325 -16.96 5.38 -10.72
CA ALA A 325 -15.74 4.68 -10.30
C ALA A 325 -15.89 3.93 -8.97
N SER A 326 -16.80 4.34 -8.08
CA SER A 326 -17.10 3.59 -6.85
C SER A 326 -17.68 2.19 -7.13
N ARG A 327 -18.34 2.01 -8.28
CA ARG A 327 -18.88 0.73 -8.76
C ARG A 327 -17.84 -0.15 -9.47
N CYS A 328 -16.68 0.41 -9.85
CA CYS A 328 -15.57 -0.31 -10.50
C CYS A 328 -14.61 -1.00 -9.51
N LEU A 329 -15.04 -1.21 -8.26
CA LEU A 329 -14.22 -1.72 -7.15
C LEU A 329 -14.61 -3.15 -6.73
N SER A 330 -15.25 -3.93 -7.60
CA SER A 330 -15.59 -5.33 -7.31
C SER A 330 -14.41 -6.25 -6.92
N PRO A 331 -13.14 -6.04 -7.33
CA PRO A 331 -12.01 -6.82 -6.85
C PRO A 331 -11.54 -6.43 -5.44
N GLU A 332 -12.12 -5.40 -4.84
CA GLU A 332 -11.81 -4.96 -3.48
C GLU A 332 -12.63 -5.74 -2.44
N PRO A 333 -12.10 -5.93 -1.21
CA PRO A 333 -12.86 -6.49 -0.11
C PRO A 333 -14.17 -5.74 0.15
N LEU A 334 -15.18 -6.49 0.57
CA LEU A 334 -16.56 -6.00 0.73
C LEU A 334 -16.67 -4.74 1.60
N LEU A 335 -15.97 -4.70 2.74
CA LEU A 335 -15.96 -3.54 3.65
C LEU A 335 -15.23 -2.33 3.03
N VAL A 336 -14.19 -2.57 2.23
CA VAL A 336 -13.39 -1.53 1.56
C VAL A 336 -14.22 -0.80 0.51
N ARG A 337 -14.87 -1.55 -0.39
CA ARG A 337 -15.72 -0.93 -1.43
C ARG A 337 -16.99 -0.31 -0.85
N HIS A 338 -17.59 -0.91 0.19
CA HIS A 338 -18.71 -0.34 0.93
C HIS A 338 -18.35 1.00 1.59
N GLY A 339 -17.22 1.08 2.30
CA GLY A 339 -16.73 2.32 2.91
C GLY A 339 -16.45 3.43 1.88
N ILE A 340 -15.85 3.10 0.74
CA ILE A 340 -15.64 4.07 -0.36
C ILE A 340 -16.98 4.54 -0.95
N ALA A 341 -17.90 3.62 -1.25
CA ALA A 341 -19.19 3.96 -1.83
C ALA A 341 -20.03 4.86 -0.90
N VAL A 342 -20.08 4.54 0.41
CA VAL A 342 -20.75 5.37 1.42
C VAL A 342 -20.08 6.74 1.55
N ALA A 343 -18.75 6.82 1.61
CA ALA A 343 -18.03 8.09 1.68
C ALA A 343 -18.32 9.01 0.48
N VAL A 344 -18.32 8.45 -0.73
CA VAL A 344 -18.60 9.18 -1.98
C VAL A 344 -20.05 9.66 -2.02
N HIS A 345 -21.03 8.79 -1.75
CA HIS A 345 -22.44 9.16 -1.82
C HIS A 345 -22.84 10.14 -0.70
N LEU A 346 -22.27 9.99 0.51
CA LEU A 346 -22.54 10.91 1.61
C LEU A 346 -21.96 12.30 1.33
N LEU A 347 -20.70 12.37 0.85
CA LEU A 347 -20.10 13.63 0.37
C LEU A 347 -20.97 14.31 -0.67
N ASP A 348 -21.44 13.56 -1.65
CA ASP A 348 -22.22 14.10 -2.77
C ASP A 348 -23.61 14.59 -2.35
N LEU A 349 -24.27 13.88 -1.43
CA LEU A 349 -25.63 14.20 -0.95
C LEU A 349 -25.67 15.40 0.00
N VAL A 350 -24.69 15.54 0.89
CA VAL A 350 -24.71 16.54 1.98
C VAL A 350 -23.65 17.63 1.86
N GLY A 351 -22.54 17.37 1.16
CA GLY A 351 -21.34 18.20 1.21
C GLY A 351 -21.41 19.53 0.44
N GLY A 352 -22.35 19.71 -0.48
CA GLY A 352 -22.34 20.82 -1.46
C GLY A 352 -22.15 22.23 -0.87
N ASN A 353 -22.72 22.51 0.30
CA ASN A 353 -22.66 23.83 0.97
C ASN A 353 -21.90 23.83 2.31
N MET A 354 -21.09 22.80 2.58
CA MET A 354 -20.38 22.67 3.87
C MET A 354 -18.91 23.14 3.79
N PRO A 355 -18.33 23.69 4.88
CA PRO A 355 -16.91 24.01 4.95
C PRO A 355 -16.03 22.80 4.63
N ARG A 356 -14.86 23.04 4.02
CA ARG A 356 -13.98 21.97 3.53
C ARG A 356 -13.65 20.92 4.60
N ASP A 357 -13.38 21.35 5.82
CA ASP A 357 -13.00 20.44 6.92
C ASP A 357 -14.19 19.62 7.45
N VAL A 358 -15.42 20.17 7.38
CA VAL A 358 -16.66 19.43 7.65
C VAL A 358 -16.86 18.35 6.58
N ARG A 359 -16.71 18.70 5.29
CA ARG A 359 -16.77 17.72 4.19
C ARG A 359 -15.70 16.63 4.36
N LYS A 360 -14.48 17.01 4.74
CA LYS A 360 -13.35 16.10 4.99
C LYS A 360 -13.64 15.12 6.13
N ALA A 361 -14.17 15.61 7.24
CA ALA A 361 -14.57 14.77 8.37
C ALA A 361 -15.68 13.78 7.98
N ILE A 362 -16.70 14.23 7.23
CA ILE A 362 -17.80 13.39 6.73
C ILE A 362 -17.25 12.26 5.83
N VAL A 363 -16.38 12.60 4.87
CA VAL A 363 -15.71 11.62 4.01
C VAL A 363 -14.88 10.63 4.81
N ALA A 364 -14.11 11.12 5.78
CA ALA A 364 -13.23 10.30 6.62
C ALA A 364 -14.02 9.31 7.49
N SER A 365 -15.09 9.77 8.14
CA SER A 365 -15.98 8.91 8.91
C SER A 365 -16.71 7.91 8.00
N GLY A 366 -17.20 8.34 6.84
CA GLY A 366 -17.83 7.45 5.86
C GLY A 366 -16.89 6.37 5.32
N LEU A 367 -15.62 6.72 5.10
CA LEU A 367 -14.58 5.77 4.65
C LEU A 367 -14.37 4.62 5.63
N ILE A 368 -14.45 4.90 6.94
CA ILE A 368 -14.07 3.96 7.99
C ILE A 368 -15.22 3.36 8.79
N HIS A 369 -16.46 3.87 8.68
CA HIS A 369 -17.58 3.57 9.58
C HIS A 369 -17.79 2.08 9.86
N ASP A 370 -17.56 1.23 8.86
CA ASP A 370 -17.79 -0.21 8.90
C ASP A 370 -16.54 -1.03 9.23
N LEU A 371 -15.34 -0.43 9.34
CA LEU A 371 -14.09 -1.17 9.56
C LEU A 371 -14.03 -1.86 10.93
N GLY A 372 -14.79 -1.38 11.92
CA GLY A 372 -14.96 -2.07 13.21
C GLY A 372 -15.48 -3.49 13.07
N LYS A 373 -16.17 -3.83 11.96
CA LYS A 373 -16.65 -5.19 11.66
C LYS A 373 -15.51 -6.21 11.49
N ALA A 374 -14.27 -5.75 11.30
CA ALA A 374 -13.07 -6.58 11.33
C ALA A 374 -12.71 -7.10 12.73
N LEU A 375 -13.16 -6.39 13.78
CA LEU A 375 -12.90 -6.67 15.20
C LEU A 375 -13.95 -7.62 15.82
N VAL A 376 -15.09 -7.80 15.14
CA VAL A 376 -16.17 -8.69 15.58
C VAL A 376 -15.92 -10.13 15.09
N PRO A 377 -16.25 -11.18 15.88
CA PRO A 377 -16.09 -12.56 15.48
C PRO A 377 -16.75 -12.90 14.13
N GLN A 378 -15.95 -13.41 13.19
CA GLN A 378 -16.39 -13.64 11.80
C GLN A 378 -17.52 -14.67 11.64
N ILE A 379 -17.82 -15.44 12.68
CA ILE A 379 -18.97 -16.36 12.73
C ILE A 379 -20.32 -15.61 12.63
N VAL A 380 -20.40 -14.38 13.15
CA VAL A 380 -21.62 -13.55 13.15
C VAL A 380 -22.09 -13.24 11.73
N PHE A 381 -21.16 -13.06 10.78
CA PHE A 381 -21.47 -12.81 9.36
C PHE A 381 -21.89 -14.06 8.58
N LYS A 382 -21.79 -15.25 9.19
CA LYS A 382 -22.13 -16.55 8.57
C LYS A 382 -23.37 -17.20 9.21
N ALA A 383 -23.98 -16.55 10.20
CA ALA A 383 -25.16 -17.06 10.85
C ALA A 383 -26.36 -17.08 9.88
N PRO A 384 -27.07 -18.22 9.72
CA PRO A 384 -28.24 -18.29 8.85
C PRO A 384 -29.44 -17.51 9.41
N ASN A 385 -29.49 -17.32 10.73
CA ASN A 385 -30.50 -16.55 11.45
C ASN A 385 -29.82 -15.48 12.33
N PHE A 386 -30.31 -14.24 12.26
CA PHE A 386 -29.73 -13.11 12.99
C PHE A 386 -30.37 -12.91 14.36
N GLU A 387 -30.02 -13.83 15.27
CA GLU A 387 -30.45 -13.85 16.68
C GLU A 387 -30.00 -12.61 17.49
N ALA A 388 -30.56 -12.45 18.69
CA ALA A 388 -30.27 -11.30 19.55
C ALA A 388 -28.77 -11.21 19.94
N THR A 389 -28.12 -12.35 20.17
CA THR A 389 -26.67 -12.47 20.43
C THR A 389 -25.84 -12.00 19.24
N HIS A 390 -26.22 -12.39 18.01
CA HIS A 390 -25.60 -11.91 16.78
C HIS A 390 -25.78 -10.39 16.60
N ARG A 391 -26.94 -9.85 16.97
CA ARG A 391 -27.21 -8.40 16.93
C ARG A 391 -26.36 -7.63 17.94
N GLN A 392 -26.21 -8.14 19.17
CA GLN A 392 -25.35 -7.55 20.20
C GLN A 392 -23.89 -7.54 19.74
N ALA A 393 -23.33 -8.69 19.36
CA ALA A 393 -21.95 -8.80 18.89
C ALA A 393 -21.69 -7.94 17.63
N MET A 394 -22.67 -7.81 16.74
CA MET A 394 -22.59 -6.87 15.62
C MET A 394 -22.56 -5.41 16.10
N SER A 395 -23.35 -5.02 17.09
CA SER A 395 -23.42 -3.63 17.57
C SER A 395 -22.11 -3.14 18.20
N GLU A 396 -21.34 -4.05 18.80
CA GLU A 396 -20.04 -3.76 19.41
C GLU A 396 -19.03 -3.17 18.42
N HIS A 397 -19.17 -3.45 17.12
CA HIS A 397 -18.27 -2.93 16.08
C HIS A 397 -18.16 -1.40 16.08
N VAL A 398 -19.22 -0.71 16.49
CA VAL A 398 -19.28 0.76 16.52
C VAL A 398 -18.40 1.30 17.63
N ALA A 399 -18.56 0.79 18.86
CA ALA A 399 -17.74 1.20 20.00
C ALA A 399 -16.27 0.82 19.78
N LEU A 400 -16.02 -0.43 19.35
CA LEU A 400 -14.69 -0.95 19.05
C LEU A 400 -13.95 -0.12 17.97
N LEU A 401 -14.66 0.48 17.02
CA LEU A 401 -14.05 1.39 16.04
C LEU A 401 -13.83 2.79 16.61
N MET A 402 -14.78 3.34 17.37
CA MET A 402 -14.66 4.66 17.98
C MET A 402 -13.46 4.75 18.94
N ASP A 403 -13.18 3.68 19.69
CA ASP A 403 -11.98 3.57 20.54
C ASP A 403 -10.66 3.66 19.75
N ARG A 404 -10.67 3.33 18.45
CA ARG A 404 -9.51 3.39 17.55
C ARG A 404 -9.30 4.74 16.89
N LEU A 405 -10.08 5.76 17.30
CA LEU A 405 -10.00 7.13 16.80
C LEU A 405 -9.34 8.11 17.78
N GLN A 406 -8.83 7.64 18.93
CA GLN A 406 -8.19 8.50 19.95
C GLN A 406 -7.05 9.37 19.37
N ASN A 407 -6.30 8.83 18.41
CA ASN A 407 -5.21 9.51 17.71
C ASN A 407 -5.66 10.40 16.52
N CYS A 408 -6.97 10.48 16.23
CA CYS A 408 -7.54 11.25 15.11
C CYS A 408 -7.98 12.67 15.51
N GLN A 409 -7.11 13.44 16.16
CA GLN A 409 -7.44 14.78 16.72
C GLN A 409 -8.04 15.80 15.73
N TRP A 410 -7.75 15.69 14.43
CA TRP A 410 -8.33 16.57 13.40
C TRP A 410 -9.75 16.17 12.98
N LEU A 411 -10.18 14.94 13.29
CA LEU A 411 -11.51 14.43 12.95
C LEU A 411 -12.51 14.93 13.98
N SER A 412 -13.49 15.72 13.54
CA SER A 412 -14.53 16.24 14.41
C SER A 412 -15.30 15.10 15.10
N THR A 413 -15.25 15.06 16.44
CA THR A 413 -15.90 14.04 17.26
C THR A 413 -17.41 13.99 17.04
N SER A 414 -18.07 15.13 16.83
CA SER A 414 -19.51 15.17 16.56
C SER A 414 -19.88 14.60 15.19
N ILE A 415 -19.01 14.77 14.17
CA ILE A 415 -19.20 14.18 12.85
C ILE A 415 -18.91 12.66 12.90
N ALA A 416 -17.85 12.25 13.59
CA ALA A 416 -17.57 10.84 13.82
C ALA A 416 -18.72 10.14 14.58
N GLN A 417 -19.24 10.76 15.63
CA GLN A 417 -20.39 10.23 16.37
C GLN A 417 -21.67 10.16 15.51
N ALA A 418 -21.93 11.16 14.66
CA ALA A 418 -23.10 11.13 13.79
C ALA A 418 -22.99 10.07 12.68
N VAL A 419 -21.84 9.96 12.01
CA VAL A 419 -21.65 9.05 10.88
C VAL A 419 -21.34 7.63 11.35
N ILE A 420 -20.33 7.43 12.20
CA ILE A 420 -19.92 6.10 12.67
C ILE A 420 -20.86 5.62 13.78
N GLY A 421 -21.09 6.46 14.78
CA GLY A 421 -21.97 6.15 15.90
C GLY A 421 -23.44 6.04 15.52
N GLY A 422 -23.90 6.75 14.47
CA GLY A 422 -25.32 6.91 14.16
C GLY A 422 -25.84 6.25 12.87
N VAL A 423 -24.99 5.78 11.96
CA VAL A 423 -25.44 5.17 10.67
C VAL A 423 -26.35 3.94 10.84
N ASN A 424 -26.20 3.23 11.95
CA ASN A 424 -26.98 2.04 12.27
C ASN A 424 -28.26 2.34 13.09
N GLU A 425 -28.50 3.59 13.48
CA GLU A 425 -29.71 4.02 14.19
C GLU A 425 -30.93 4.10 13.25
N ARG A 426 -32.14 3.91 13.81
CA ARG A 426 -33.41 3.86 13.04
C ARG A 426 -34.48 4.64 13.82
N LEU A 427 -35.36 5.37 13.12
CA LEU A 427 -36.30 6.29 13.77
C LEU A 427 -37.25 5.62 14.80
N ASP A 428 -37.48 4.31 14.68
CA ASP A 428 -38.30 3.46 15.57
C ASP A 428 -37.53 2.88 16.76
N GLY A 429 -36.25 3.20 16.93
CA GLY A 429 -35.39 2.64 17.98
C GLY A 429 -34.93 1.20 17.71
N SER A 430 -35.23 0.62 16.54
CA SER A 430 -34.76 -0.73 16.16
C SER A 430 -33.26 -0.79 15.79
N GLY A 431 -32.62 0.37 15.71
CA GLY A 431 -31.21 0.55 15.39
C GLY A 431 -30.27 0.30 16.57
N TYR A 432 -28.99 0.62 16.37
CA TYR A 432 -27.92 0.42 17.34
C TYR A 432 -26.77 1.42 17.07
N PRO A 433 -25.87 1.70 18.04
CA PRO A 433 -25.72 1.08 19.35
C PRO A 433 -26.60 1.66 20.48
N GLY A 434 -27.14 2.86 20.31
CA GLY A 434 -27.94 3.57 21.32
C GLY A 434 -29.44 3.24 21.29
N GLY A 435 -29.98 2.78 20.15
CA GLY A 435 -31.42 2.54 20.00
C GLY A 435 -32.21 3.84 20.02
N LEU A 436 -31.63 4.90 19.44
CA LEU A 436 -32.17 6.26 19.45
C LEU A 436 -33.45 6.35 18.62
N THR A 437 -34.33 7.31 18.92
CA THR A 437 -35.61 7.47 18.23
C THR A 437 -35.75 8.82 17.57
N GLY A 438 -36.57 8.92 16.50
CA GLY A 438 -37.10 10.17 15.95
C GLY A 438 -36.14 11.37 15.90
N GLU A 439 -36.30 12.29 16.85
CA GLU A 439 -35.56 13.56 16.94
C GLU A 439 -34.20 13.44 17.63
N ASP A 440 -33.97 12.41 18.45
CA ASP A 440 -32.70 12.15 19.14
C ASP A 440 -31.56 11.78 18.16
N ILE A 441 -31.93 11.27 16.98
CA ILE A 441 -30.97 10.92 15.94
C ILE A 441 -30.51 12.20 15.22
N ASN A 442 -29.18 12.40 15.19
CA ASN A 442 -28.57 13.53 14.48
C ASN A 442 -28.94 13.55 12.98
N GLU A 443 -29.17 14.72 12.39
CA GLU A 443 -29.55 14.83 10.97
C GLU A 443 -28.53 14.22 9.99
N LEU A 444 -27.23 14.28 10.31
CA LEU A 444 -26.19 13.62 9.51
C LEU A 444 -26.21 12.08 9.71
N ALA A 445 -26.62 11.59 10.88
CA ALA A 445 -26.84 10.17 11.11
C ALA A 445 -28.04 9.65 10.29
N LYS A 446 -29.15 10.40 10.23
CA LYS A 446 -30.31 10.10 9.38
C LYS A 446 -29.93 10.04 7.90
N ALA A 447 -29.12 10.98 7.42
CA ALA A 447 -28.59 10.97 6.06
C ALA A 447 -27.68 9.74 5.82
N SER A 448 -26.77 9.44 6.75
CA SER A 448 -25.85 8.30 6.67
C SER A 448 -26.59 6.97 6.64
N ALA A 449 -27.63 6.79 7.46
CA ALA A 449 -28.46 5.58 7.50
C ALA A 449 -29.16 5.30 6.16
N VAL A 450 -29.62 6.33 5.45
CA VAL A 450 -30.18 6.18 4.10
C VAL A 450 -29.10 5.78 3.10
N VAL A 451 -27.94 6.45 3.10
CA VAL A 451 -26.81 6.15 2.19
C VAL A 451 -26.29 4.72 2.39
N ASP A 452 -26.04 4.31 3.64
CA ASP A 452 -25.57 2.96 3.98
C ASP A 452 -26.54 1.88 3.50
N VAL A 453 -27.85 2.05 3.76
CA VAL A 453 -28.84 1.06 3.34
C VAL A 453 -28.98 0.99 1.82
N VAL A 454 -28.84 2.10 1.09
CA VAL A 454 -28.79 2.07 -0.38
C VAL A 454 -27.60 1.23 -0.85
N GLU A 455 -26.37 1.54 -0.43
CA GLU A 455 -25.18 0.83 -0.90
C GLU A 455 -25.13 -0.63 -0.40
N ALA A 456 -25.62 -0.90 0.81
CA ALA A 456 -25.80 -2.24 1.34
C ALA A 456 -26.79 -3.09 0.53
N MET A 457 -27.79 -2.48 -0.11
CA MET A 457 -28.80 -3.17 -0.92
C MET A 457 -28.44 -3.31 -2.39
N ARG A 458 -27.50 -2.51 -2.91
CA ARG A 458 -26.92 -2.66 -4.26
C ARG A 458 -25.97 -3.84 -4.43
N ARG A 459 -25.77 -4.63 -3.38
CA ARG A 459 -24.88 -5.81 -3.35
C ARG A 459 -25.60 -7.04 -2.84
N ASP A 460 -25.13 -8.19 -3.30
CA ASP A 460 -25.56 -9.50 -2.81
C ASP A 460 -25.19 -9.69 -1.34
N ARG A 461 -25.97 -10.57 -0.69
CA ARG A 461 -25.70 -11.15 0.61
C ARG A 461 -26.09 -12.62 0.57
N VAL A 462 -25.65 -13.40 1.55
CA VAL A 462 -25.98 -14.84 1.66
C VAL A 462 -27.50 -15.09 1.67
N ASP A 463 -28.27 -14.15 2.20
CA ASP A 463 -29.73 -14.20 2.34
C ASP A 463 -30.52 -13.55 1.19
N ARG A 464 -29.88 -12.73 0.32
CA ARG A 464 -30.59 -12.03 -0.75
C ARG A 464 -29.69 -11.53 -1.90
N PRO A 465 -30.20 -11.47 -3.14
CA PRO A 465 -29.51 -10.81 -4.24
C PRO A 465 -29.46 -9.27 -4.06
N ALA A 466 -28.60 -8.64 -4.86
CA ALA A 466 -28.57 -7.21 -5.13
C ALA A 466 -29.91 -6.70 -5.68
N ARG A 467 -30.21 -5.43 -5.44
CA ARG A 467 -31.45 -4.77 -5.86
C ARG A 467 -31.19 -3.56 -6.76
N THR A 468 -32.13 -3.29 -7.66
CA THR A 468 -32.13 -2.07 -8.49
C THR A 468 -32.42 -0.83 -7.66
N ALA A 469 -32.01 0.36 -8.12
CA ALA A 469 -32.31 1.62 -7.43
C ALA A 469 -33.81 1.78 -7.16
N GLN A 470 -34.67 1.43 -8.13
CA GLN A 470 -36.13 1.44 -7.94
C GLN A 470 -36.62 0.50 -6.83
N GLN A 471 -36.06 -0.71 -6.70
CA GLN A 471 -36.41 -1.65 -5.63
C GLN A 471 -35.96 -1.15 -4.27
N ILE A 472 -34.79 -0.50 -4.20
CA ILE A 472 -34.24 0.11 -2.98
C ILE A 472 -35.10 1.30 -2.55
N TYR A 473 -35.46 2.20 -3.47
CA TYR A 473 -36.30 3.36 -3.17
C TYR A 473 -37.70 2.92 -2.70
N ARG A 474 -38.31 1.90 -3.32
CA ARG A 474 -39.57 1.30 -2.82
C ARG A 474 -39.42 0.73 -1.41
N HIS A 475 -38.30 0.08 -1.11
CA HIS A 475 -38.06 -0.43 0.25
C HIS A 475 -37.99 0.72 1.26
N LEU A 476 -37.17 1.75 1.01
CA LEU A 476 -37.06 2.93 1.88
C LEU A 476 -38.43 3.61 2.10
N LEU A 477 -39.17 3.88 1.02
CA LEU A 477 -40.49 4.53 1.07
C LEU A 477 -41.56 3.69 1.80
N HIS A 478 -41.40 2.36 1.89
CA HIS A 478 -42.26 1.49 2.70
C HIS A 478 -41.83 1.38 4.17
N HIS A 479 -40.65 1.91 4.56
CA HIS A 479 -40.15 1.90 5.94
C HIS A 479 -39.90 3.32 6.49
N PRO A 480 -40.87 4.25 6.40
CA PRO A 480 -40.71 5.63 6.90
C PRO A 480 -40.63 5.71 8.43
N HIS A 481 -40.94 4.62 9.13
CA HIS A 481 -40.74 4.46 10.58
C HIS A 481 -39.29 4.11 10.94
N GLN A 482 -38.46 3.68 9.98
CA GLN A 482 -37.03 3.39 10.20
C GLN A 482 -36.13 4.47 9.61
N PHE A 483 -36.53 5.08 8.49
CA PHE A 483 -35.72 6.03 7.72
C PHE A 483 -36.46 7.35 7.52
N ASP A 484 -35.75 8.48 7.64
CA ASP A 484 -36.36 9.81 7.54
C ASP A 484 -36.87 10.12 6.12
N PRO A 485 -38.19 10.35 5.94
CA PRO A 485 -38.77 10.64 4.63
C PRO A 485 -38.16 11.83 3.89
N ARG A 486 -37.65 12.84 4.63
CA ARG A 486 -36.99 14.02 4.05
C ARG A 486 -35.66 13.62 3.41
N TRP A 487 -34.89 12.76 4.07
CA TRP A 487 -33.63 12.25 3.55
C TRP A 487 -33.82 11.22 2.44
N ILE A 488 -34.83 10.35 2.52
CA ILE A 488 -35.21 9.46 1.40
C ILE A 488 -35.56 10.28 0.16
N LYS A 489 -36.45 11.27 0.29
CA LYS A 489 -36.86 12.14 -0.81
C LYS A 489 -35.67 12.87 -1.42
N ARG A 490 -34.83 13.50 -0.58
CA ARG A 490 -33.61 14.19 -1.02
C ARG A 490 -32.64 13.26 -1.75
N TYR A 491 -32.46 12.02 -1.29
CA TYR A 491 -31.64 11.02 -1.98
C TYR A 491 -32.17 10.76 -3.41
N ILE A 492 -33.47 10.49 -3.54
CA ILE A 492 -34.10 10.17 -4.83
C ILE A 492 -34.07 11.38 -5.79
N GLU A 493 -34.31 12.59 -5.29
CA GLU A 493 -34.27 13.82 -6.10
C GLU A 493 -32.85 14.16 -6.60
N HIS A 494 -31.84 13.87 -5.79
CA HIS A 494 -30.43 14.14 -6.06
C HIS A 494 -29.79 13.11 -7.00
N PHE A 495 -29.96 11.81 -6.72
CA PHE A 495 -29.38 10.72 -7.51
C PHE A 495 -30.27 10.25 -8.67
N LYS A 496 -31.53 10.70 -8.75
CA LYS A 496 -32.54 10.31 -9.75
C LYS A 496 -32.95 8.82 -9.66
N THR A 497 -33.93 8.46 -10.49
CA THR A 497 -34.53 7.11 -10.56
C THR A 497 -33.63 6.08 -11.24
N LEU A 498 -32.72 6.54 -12.11
CA LEU A 498 -31.69 5.73 -12.78
C LEU A 498 -30.32 6.43 -12.57
N PRO A 499 -29.67 6.24 -11.41
CA PRO A 499 -28.45 6.95 -11.06
C PRO A 499 -27.24 6.60 -11.95
N VAL A 500 -26.23 7.47 -11.93
CA VAL A 500 -24.87 7.14 -12.38
C VAL A 500 -24.41 5.86 -11.69
N GLY A 501 -23.85 4.92 -12.45
CA GLY A 501 -23.47 3.60 -11.93
C GLY A 501 -24.60 2.57 -11.85
N SER A 502 -25.79 2.84 -12.41
CA SER A 502 -26.79 1.80 -12.73
C SER A 502 -26.50 1.15 -14.10
N LEU A 503 -26.70 -0.16 -14.20
CA LEU A 503 -26.74 -0.89 -15.49
C LEU A 503 -28.16 -0.83 -16.05
N ALA A 504 -28.32 -0.35 -17.28
CA ALA A 504 -29.60 -0.26 -17.95
C ALA A 504 -29.66 -1.10 -19.23
N HIS A 505 -30.82 -1.68 -19.48
CA HIS A 505 -31.19 -2.31 -20.74
C HIS A 505 -31.93 -1.30 -21.61
N PHE A 506 -31.42 -1.07 -22.81
CA PHE A 506 -31.95 -0.09 -23.75
C PHE A 506 -32.97 -0.71 -24.72
N SER A 507 -33.71 0.13 -25.45
CA SER A 507 -34.67 -0.31 -26.46
C SER A 507 -34.03 -0.96 -27.70
N SER A 508 -32.72 -0.76 -27.90
CA SER A 508 -31.93 -1.45 -28.93
C SER A 508 -31.47 -2.87 -28.53
N ASP A 509 -31.98 -3.42 -27.42
CA ASP A 509 -31.56 -4.69 -26.80
C ASP A 509 -30.12 -4.71 -26.26
N GLN A 510 -29.46 -3.55 -26.20
CA GLN A 510 -28.10 -3.41 -25.66
C GLN A 510 -28.11 -3.07 -24.16
N LEU A 511 -27.07 -3.53 -23.45
CA LEU A 511 -26.78 -3.15 -22.07
C LEU A 511 -25.78 -1.99 -22.05
N ALA A 512 -26.00 -1.00 -21.19
CA ALA A 512 -25.02 0.05 -20.92
C ALA A 512 -25.11 0.58 -19.49
N TRP A 513 -23.95 0.89 -18.91
CA TRP A 513 -23.84 1.57 -17.63
C TRP A 513 -24.00 3.08 -17.79
N ILE A 514 -24.76 3.71 -16.90
CA ILE A 514 -24.93 5.17 -16.90
C ILE A 514 -23.65 5.83 -16.35
N MET A 515 -22.99 6.64 -17.20
CA MET A 515 -21.78 7.39 -16.86
C MET A 515 -22.09 8.81 -16.42
N ARG A 516 -23.02 9.48 -17.10
CA ARG A 516 -23.45 10.87 -16.83
C ARG A 516 -24.94 11.04 -17.02
N LEU A 517 -25.52 12.01 -16.32
CA LEU A 517 -26.92 12.40 -16.43
C LEU A 517 -27.06 13.86 -16.90
N HIS A 518 -28.11 14.12 -17.68
CA HIS A 518 -28.66 15.45 -17.86
C HIS A 518 -29.39 15.90 -16.57
N GLY A 519 -29.65 17.21 -16.42
CA GLY A 519 -30.23 17.77 -15.19
C GLY A 519 -31.63 17.25 -14.85
N ASP A 520 -32.37 16.77 -15.84
CA ASP A 520 -33.67 16.09 -15.71
C ASP A 520 -33.56 14.63 -15.25
N GLY A 521 -32.37 14.03 -15.33
CA GLY A 521 -32.09 12.63 -15.01
C GLY A 521 -32.12 11.68 -16.21
N ALA A 522 -32.18 12.17 -17.45
CA ALA A 522 -31.94 11.34 -18.63
C ALA A 522 -30.43 11.01 -18.77
N PRO A 523 -30.05 9.82 -19.27
CA PRO A 523 -28.65 9.52 -19.58
C PRO A 523 -28.07 10.49 -20.61
N ALA A 524 -26.88 11.02 -20.33
CA ALA A 524 -26.11 11.91 -21.22
C ALA A 524 -24.89 11.21 -21.84
N GLU A 525 -24.25 10.33 -21.06
CA GLU A 525 -23.15 9.47 -21.48
C GLU A 525 -23.37 8.09 -20.85
N VAL A 526 -23.13 7.04 -21.61
CA VAL A 526 -23.17 5.64 -21.14
C VAL A 526 -21.97 4.88 -21.66
N VAL A 527 -21.59 3.79 -20.99
CA VAL A 527 -20.58 2.85 -21.50
C VAL A 527 -21.22 1.49 -21.70
N LEU A 528 -21.08 0.93 -22.90
CA LEU A 528 -21.68 -0.36 -23.25
C LEU A 528 -21.17 -1.47 -22.32
N ALA A 529 -22.02 -2.44 -22.02
CA ALA A 529 -21.67 -3.67 -21.32
C ALA A 529 -21.96 -4.86 -22.23
N ARG A 530 -21.13 -5.91 -22.13
CA ARG A 530 -21.37 -7.18 -22.84
C ARG A 530 -22.35 -8.06 -22.07
N ASP A 531 -22.11 -8.17 -20.78
CA ASP A 531 -22.77 -9.10 -19.87
C ASP A 531 -23.24 -8.39 -18.59
N VAL A 532 -24.03 -9.09 -17.77
CA VAL A 532 -24.54 -8.59 -16.48
C VAL A 532 -23.47 -8.80 -15.39
N GLU A 533 -22.32 -8.16 -15.55
CA GLU A 533 -21.15 -8.26 -14.68
C GLU A 533 -20.66 -6.88 -14.19
N PRO A 534 -19.96 -6.79 -13.05
CA PRO A 534 -19.40 -5.53 -12.55
C PRO A 534 -18.50 -4.80 -13.56
N PRO A 535 -18.45 -3.45 -13.54
CA PRO A 535 -17.74 -2.66 -14.53
C PRO A 535 -16.21 -2.70 -14.28
N LEU A 536 -15.55 -3.63 -14.97
CA LEU A 536 -14.10 -3.83 -15.04
C LEU A 536 -13.60 -3.48 -16.45
N ARG A 537 -12.28 -3.37 -16.62
CA ARG A 537 -11.69 -3.00 -17.92
C ARG A 537 -12.13 -3.92 -19.05
N ASP A 538 -12.25 -5.21 -18.78
CA ASP A 538 -12.51 -6.22 -19.81
C ASP A 538 -14.02 -6.45 -20.07
N THR A 539 -14.89 -5.96 -19.16
CA THR A 539 -16.36 -6.06 -19.27
C THR A 539 -17.01 -4.81 -19.89
N LEU A 540 -16.32 -3.66 -19.85
CA LEU A 540 -16.78 -2.43 -20.51
C LEU A 540 -16.44 -2.39 -22.01
N GLY A 541 -17.40 -1.88 -22.79
CA GLY A 541 -17.27 -1.57 -24.20
C GLY A 541 -16.95 -0.09 -24.45
N ALA A 542 -17.41 0.43 -25.59
CA ALA A 542 -17.24 1.84 -25.95
C ALA A 542 -18.10 2.77 -25.09
N SER A 543 -17.62 3.99 -24.83
CA SER A 543 -18.47 5.10 -24.37
C SER A 543 -19.32 5.62 -25.53
N VAL A 544 -20.55 6.02 -25.22
CA VAL A 544 -21.60 6.40 -26.16
C VAL A 544 -22.35 7.63 -25.63
N SER A 545 -22.47 8.66 -26.47
CA SER A 545 -23.16 9.93 -26.18
C SER A 545 -23.71 10.54 -27.47
N GLY A 546 -24.54 11.59 -27.36
CA GLY A 546 -25.14 12.29 -28.51
C GLY A 546 -25.94 11.38 -29.45
N ASP A 547 -25.84 11.59 -30.76
CA ASP A 547 -26.51 10.81 -31.82
C ASP A 547 -26.33 9.29 -31.70
N ALA A 548 -25.23 8.83 -31.08
CA ALA A 548 -24.98 7.41 -30.87
C ALA A 548 -25.78 6.86 -29.67
N LEU A 549 -26.08 7.69 -28.67
CA LEU A 549 -26.97 7.36 -27.55
C LEU A 549 -28.44 7.39 -27.99
N GLU A 550 -28.82 8.29 -28.89
CA GLU A 550 -30.17 8.27 -29.50
C GLU A 550 -30.45 6.96 -30.24
N LYS A 551 -29.42 6.33 -30.84
CA LYS A 551 -29.52 5.02 -31.51
C LYS A 551 -29.64 3.83 -30.55
N LEU A 552 -29.17 3.94 -29.30
CA LEU A 552 -29.53 2.99 -28.23
C LEU A 552 -31.03 3.15 -27.87
N GLY A 553 -31.54 4.37 -28.01
CA GLY A 553 -32.90 4.75 -27.65
C GLY A 553 -33.06 4.91 -26.15
N ARG A 554 -34.24 4.61 -25.61
CA ARG A 554 -34.55 4.85 -24.19
C ARG A 554 -34.16 3.68 -23.28
N PRO A 555 -33.75 3.93 -22.03
CA PRO A 555 -33.70 2.90 -21.00
C PRO A 555 -35.08 2.26 -20.81
N VAL A 556 -35.15 0.93 -20.86
CA VAL A 556 -36.38 0.14 -20.66
C VAL A 556 -36.47 -0.35 -19.21
N ARG A 557 -35.35 -0.82 -18.65
CA ARG A 557 -35.26 -1.28 -17.26
C ARG A 557 -33.82 -1.20 -16.73
N GLU A 558 -33.69 -1.00 -15.43
CA GLU A 558 -32.44 -1.21 -14.69
C GLU A 558 -32.25 -2.72 -14.45
N VAL A 559 -31.00 -3.18 -14.51
CA VAL A 559 -30.58 -4.55 -14.18
C VAL A 559 -29.76 -4.50 -12.90
N ALA A 560 -30.10 -5.32 -11.90
CA ALA A 560 -29.36 -5.37 -10.65
C ALA A 560 -28.01 -6.07 -10.86
N VAL A 561 -26.93 -5.41 -10.43
CA VAL A 561 -25.56 -5.95 -10.46
C VAL A 561 -24.90 -5.69 -9.12
N SER A 562 -24.39 -6.75 -8.51
CA SER A 562 -23.62 -6.73 -7.27
C SER A 562 -22.19 -6.30 -7.57
N THR A 563 -21.83 -5.06 -7.23
CA THR A 563 -20.47 -4.52 -7.42
C THR A 563 -19.72 -4.33 -6.12
#